data_AF-A0A2Z2M9C0-F1
#
_entry.id   AF-A0A2Z2M9C0-F1
#
_cell.length_a   1.000
_cell.length_b   1.000
_cell.length_c   1.000
_cell.angle_alpha   90.00
_cell.angle_beta   90.00
_cell.angle_gamma   90.00
#
_symmetry.space_group_name_H-M   'P 1'
#
loop_
_entity.id
_entity.type
_entity.pdbx_description
1 polymer ?
#
loop_
_entity_poly.entity_id
_entity_poly.type
_entity_poly.pdbx_seq_one_letter_code
_entity_poly.pdbx_strand_id
1 'polypeptide(L)'
;MRVVWEREIPAERIRVSPRPVWKCRACPMYGKRPSCPPYAPDWKEAKEWVQSFRKALLVKFEIDMKDFENEKRKVLLWLLKREAELFRDGKLYAMALFPGNCNLCDDCPFERGEPCRMPEKVRPSIDAIGIEVSSLVEIDFSESVLYGMVMVE
;
A
#
# COMPACT_ATOMS: atom_id res chain seq x y z
N MET A 1 -11.05 7.15 10.86
CA MET A 1 -9.69 7.23 10.32
C MET A 1 -9.34 8.70 10.21
N ARG A 2 -8.14 9.09 10.64
CA ARG A 2 -7.64 10.46 10.59
C ARG A 2 -6.25 10.48 9.98
N VAL A 3 -6.01 11.35 8.99
CA VAL A 3 -4.66 11.61 8.49
C VAL A 3 -3.90 12.37 9.58
N VAL A 4 -2.83 11.77 10.10
CA VAL A 4 -1.95 12.40 11.10
C VAL A 4 -0.98 13.34 10.40
N TRP A 5 -0.36 12.86 9.32
CA TRP A 5 0.48 13.66 8.44
C TRP A 5 0.66 13.00 7.07
N GLU A 6 1.05 13.82 6.10
CA GLU A 6 1.54 13.45 4.77
C GLU A 6 2.93 14.06 4.61
N ARG A 7 3.92 13.24 4.20
CA ARG A 7 5.30 13.67 4.02
C ARG A 7 5.82 13.26 2.67
N GLU A 8 6.45 14.19 1.96
CA GLU A 8 7.23 13.89 0.78
C GLU A 8 8.56 13.22 1.20
N ILE A 9 8.89 12.13 0.52
CA ILE A 9 10.15 11.41 0.69
C ILE A 9 10.82 11.24 -0.68
N PRO A 10 12.14 11.48 -0.78
CA PRO A 10 12.91 11.10 -1.98
C PRO A 10 12.83 9.58 -2.20
N ALA A 11 12.58 9.14 -3.43
CA ALA A 11 12.46 7.73 -3.76
C ALA A 11 13.76 6.95 -3.49
N GLU A 12 14.92 7.61 -3.60
CA GLU A 12 16.24 7.07 -3.23
C GLU A 12 16.34 6.59 -1.77
N ARG A 13 15.49 7.10 -0.86
CA ARG A 13 15.44 6.66 0.54
C ARG A 13 14.56 5.41 0.74
N ILE A 14 13.77 5.02 -0.25
CA ILE A 14 12.87 3.87 -0.18
C ILE A 14 13.68 2.60 -0.36
N ARG A 15 13.89 1.87 0.73
CA ARG A 15 14.56 0.58 0.69
C ARG A 15 13.61 -0.51 0.25
N VAL A 16 13.92 -1.17 -0.86
CA VAL A 16 13.21 -2.36 -1.35
C VAL A 16 14.07 -3.60 -1.12
N SER A 17 13.50 -4.63 -0.48
CA SER A 17 14.19 -5.88 -0.18
C SER A 17 13.21 -7.05 -0.08
N PRO A 18 13.69 -8.30 -0.02
CA PRO A 18 12.80 -9.44 0.13
C PRO A 18 12.20 -9.56 1.55
N ARG A 19 12.67 -8.80 2.55
CA ARG A 19 12.27 -8.97 3.96
C ARG A 19 10.76 -8.83 4.18
N PRO A 20 10.08 -7.78 3.67
CA PRO A 20 8.63 -7.66 3.84
C PRO A 20 7.86 -8.76 3.11
N VAL A 21 8.31 -9.14 1.90
CA VAL A 21 7.69 -10.24 1.12
C VAL A 21 7.80 -11.59 1.86
N TRP A 22 8.94 -11.88 2.49
CA TRP A 22 9.09 -13.06 3.34
C TRP A 22 8.15 -13.02 4.54
N LYS A 23 7.93 -11.85 5.14
CA LYS A 23 6.95 -11.70 6.22
C LYS A 23 5.52 -11.91 5.72
N CYS A 24 5.19 -11.47 4.50
CA CYS A 24 3.90 -11.75 3.86
C CYS A 24 3.59 -13.25 3.77
N ARG A 25 4.59 -14.13 3.60
CA ARG A 25 4.37 -15.60 3.51
C ARG A 25 3.80 -16.21 4.79
N ALA A 26 3.95 -15.53 5.93
CA ALA A 26 3.34 -15.93 7.21
C ALA A 26 2.01 -15.23 7.50
N CYS A 27 1.53 -14.36 6.60
CA CYS A 27 0.27 -13.63 6.76
C CYS A 27 -0.93 -14.53 6.38
N PRO A 28 -2.03 -14.54 7.18
CA PRO A 28 -3.25 -15.27 6.84
C PRO A 28 -3.91 -14.87 5.50
N MET A 29 -3.54 -13.70 4.95
CA MET A 29 -4.01 -13.14 3.68
C MET A 29 -3.05 -13.38 2.51
N TYR A 30 -1.95 -14.11 2.71
CA TYR A 30 -1.03 -14.48 1.62
C TYR A 30 -1.78 -15.24 0.52
N GLY A 31 -1.61 -14.84 -0.73
CA GLY A 31 -2.31 -15.45 -1.87
C GLY A 31 -3.82 -15.28 -1.91
N LYS A 32 -4.45 -14.50 -1.01
CA LYS A 32 -5.92 -14.34 -0.95
C LYS A 32 -6.48 -13.09 -1.62
N ARG A 33 -5.60 -12.16 -2.02
CA ARG A 33 -5.99 -10.87 -2.63
C ARG A 33 -5.08 -10.56 -3.82
N PRO A 34 -5.58 -9.86 -4.85
CA PRO A 34 -4.72 -9.43 -5.96
C PRO A 34 -3.59 -8.49 -5.52
N SER A 35 -3.78 -7.79 -4.39
CA SER A 35 -2.77 -6.91 -3.78
C SER A 35 -1.63 -7.64 -3.05
N CYS A 36 -1.72 -8.96 -2.90
CA CYS A 36 -0.78 -9.78 -2.12
C CYS A 36 0.12 -10.61 -3.05
N PRO A 37 1.32 -11.02 -2.59
CA PRO A 37 2.10 -12.01 -3.32
C PRO A 37 1.36 -13.36 -3.34
N PRO A 38 1.54 -14.19 -4.38
CA PRO A 38 2.42 -13.97 -5.53
C PRO A 38 1.80 -13.14 -6.67
N TYR A 39 0.64 -12.50 -6.45
CA TYR A 39 -0.10 -11.79 -7.50
C TYR A 39 0.28 -10.31 -7.63
N ALA A 40 0.83 -9.72 -6.56
CA ALA A 40 1.52 -8.44 -6.63
C ALA A 40 2.88 -8.60 -7.36
N PRO A 41 3.43 -7.53 -7.96
CA PRO A 41 4.75 -7.56 -8.60
C PRO A 41 5.85 -8.11 -7.69
N ASP A 42 6.83 -8.79 -8.27
CA ASP A 42 8.00 -9.28 -7.51
C ASP A 42 8.79 -8.08 -6.95
N TRP A 43 9.39 -8.24 -5.77
CA TRP A 43 10.13 -7.16 -5.14
C TRP A 43 11.34 -6.66 -5.96
N LYS A 44 11.90 -7.48 -6.85
CA LYS A 44 12.97 -7.05 -7.76
C LYS A 44 12.43 -6.13 -8.85
N GLU A 45 11.33 -6.51 -9.48
CA GLU A 45 10.63 -5.66 -10.46
C GLU A 45 10.14 -4.37 -9.79
N ALA A 46 9.56 -4.48 -8.59
CA ALA A 46 9.14 -3.33 -7.82
C ALA A 46 10.32 -2.42 -7.41
N LYS A 47 11.51 -2.98 -7.20
CA LYS A 47 12.72 -2.18 -6.94
C LYS A 47 13.09 -1.31 -8.14
N GLU A 48 13.11 -1.90 -9.34
CA GLU A 48 13.35 -1.15 -10.58
C GLU A 48 12.25 -0.11 -10.81
N TRP A 49 10.99 -0.47 -10.56
CA TRP A 49 9.86 0.43 -10.63
C TRP A 49 9.98 1.60 -9.64
N VAL A 50 10.30 1.37 -8.36
CA VAL A 50 10.50 2.45 -7.37
C VAL A 50 11.64 3.38 -7.79
N GLN A 51 12.70 2.87 -8.41
CA GLN A 51 13.84 3.65 -8.89
C GLN A 51 13.52 4.54 -10.10
N SER A 52 12.42 4.30 -10.81
CA SER A 52 11.98 5.19 -11.90
C SER A 52 11.26 6.44 -11.40
N PHE A 53 10.97 6.51 -10.09
CA PHE A 53 10.40 7.67 -9.42
C PHE A 53 11.51 8.51 -8.77
N ARG A 54 11.34 9.82 -8.77
CA ARG A 54 12.03 10.82 -7.97
C ARG A 54 11.55 10.85 -6.50
N LYS A 55 10.25 10.68 -6.24
CA LYS A 55 9.66 10.86 -4.91
C LYS A 55 8.35 10.09 -4.68
N ALA A 56 8.02 9.95 -3.39
CA ALA A 56 6.75 9.41 -2.92
C ALA A 56 6.17 10.26 -1.79
N LEU A 57 4.88 10.10 -1.53
CA LEU A 57 4.20 10.60 -0.35
C LEU A 57 4.02 9.44 0.62
N LEU A 58 4.61 9.53 1.80
CA LEU A 58 4.31 8.65 2.93
C LEU A 58 3.21 9.28 3.77
N VAL A 59 2.18 8.52 4.11
CA VAL A 59 1.01 9.03 4.83
C VAL A 59 0.75 8.17 6.06
N LYS A 60 0.68 8.81 7.22
CA LYS A 60 0.34 8.17 8.48
C LYS A 60 -1.14 8.38 8.78
N PHE A 61 -1.86 7.30 8.99
CA PHE A 61 -3.26 7.29 9.35
C PHE A 61 -3.43 6.76 10.77
N GLU A 62 -4.13 7.49 11.62
CA GLU A 62 -4.66 6.99 12.87
C GLU A 62 -5.99 6.29 12.61
N ILE A 63 -6.16 5.10 13.18
CA ILE A 63 -7.34 4.26 13.00
C ILE A 63 -7.91 3.80 14.34
N ASP A 64 -9.23 3.57 14.37
CA ASP A 64 -9.86 2.88 15.48
C ASP A 64 -9.72 1.35 15.32
N MET A 65 -8.96 0.72 16.20
CA MET A 65 -8.75 -0.73 16.18
C MET A 65 -10.03 -1.53 16.48
N LYS A 66 -11.05 -0.93 17.10
CA LYS A 66 -12.35 -1.58 17.33
C LYS A 66 -13.12 -1.79 16.02
N ASP A 67 -12.82 -1.00 14.99
CA ASP A 67 -13.46 -1.04 13.67
C ASP A 67 -12.41 -1.15 12.55
N PHE A 68 -11.38 -1.98 12.79
CA PHE A 68 -10.18 -2.06 11.96
C PHE A 68 -10.47 -2.21 10.46
N GLU A 69 -11.39 -3.12 10.07
CA GLU A 69 -11.66 -3.39 8.66
C GLU A 69 -12.27 -2.18 7.93
N ASN A 70 -13.25 -1.51 8.55
CA ASN A 70 -13.84 -0.30 7.94
C ASN A 70 -12.85 0.87 7.94
N GLU A 71 -12.06 1.02 9.01
CA GLU A 71 -11.04 2.06 9.11
C GLU A 71 -9.94 1.89 8.06
N LYS A 72 -9.45 0.65 7.88
CA LYS A 72 -8.52 0.28 6.80
C LYS A 72 -9.14 0.55 5.44
N ARG A 73 -10.41 0.21 5.23
CA ARG A 73 -11.11 0.48 3.95
C ARG A 73 -11.16 1.97 3.65
N LYS A 74 -11.42 2.82 4.65
CA LYS A 74 -11.35 4.28 4.50
C LYS A 74 -9.93 4.71 4.12
N VAL A 75 -8.87 4.12 4.69
CA VAL A 75 -7.47 4.39 4.29
C VAL A 75 -7.25 4.07 2.81
N LEU A 76 -7.67 2.89 2.34
CA LEU A 76 -7.48 2.49 0.94
C LEU A 76 -8.20 3.46 -0.01
N LEU A 77 -9.44 3.83 0.30
CA LEU A 77 -10.22 4.79 -0.49
C LEU A 77 -9.61 6.20 -0.47
N TRP A 78 -9.04 6.63 0.66
CA TRP A 78 -8.33 7.89 0.74
C TRP A 78 -7.10 7.90 -0.16
N LEU A 79 -6.30 6.82 -0.16
CA LEU A 79 -5.11 6.69 -1.01
C LEU A 79 -5.47 6.73 -2.49
N LEU A 80 -6.54 6.04 -2.90
CA LEU A 80 -7.04 6.09 -4.28
C LEU A 80 -7.54 7.48 -4.67
N LYS A 81 -8.20 8.19 -3.75
CA LYS A 81 -8.62 9.57 -3.98
C LYS A 81 -7.40 10.49 -4.15
N ARG A 82 -6.36 10.31 -3.32
CA ARG A 82 -5.13 11.09 -3.40
C ARG A 82 -4.36 10.83 -4.70
N GLU A 83 -4.29 9.58 -5.14
CA GLU A 83 -3.77 9.20 -6.46
C GLU A 83 -4.52 9.93 -7.58
N ALA A 84 -5.85 9.92 -7.56
CA ALA A 84 -6.68 10.58 -8.57
C ALA A 84 -6.59 12.13 -8.54
N GLU A 85 -6.28 12.73 -7.38
CA GLU A 85 -5.95 14.16 -7.28
C GLU A 85 -4.62 14.46 -7.96
N LEU A 86 -3.57 13.70 -7.63
CA LEU A 86 -2.24 13.89 -8.23
C LEU A 86 -2.25 13.69 -9.75
N PHE A 87 -3.01 12.70 -10.23
CA PHE A 87 -3.21 12.50 -11.66
C PHE A 87 -3.81 13.74 -12.34
N ARG A 88 -4.83 14.36 -11.73
CA ARG A 88 -5.43 15.61 -12.23
C ARG A 88 -4.47 16.80 -12.20
N ASP A 89 -3.50 16.78 -11.29
CA ASP A 89 -2.41 17.76 -11.19
C ASP A 89 -1.24 17.47 -12.15
N GLY A 90 -1.41 16.53 -13.10
CA GLY A 90 -0.43 16.21 -14.13
C GLY A 90 0.61 15.15 -13.72
N LYS A 91 0.44 14.49 -12.57
CA LYS A 91 1.30 13.36 -12.14
C LYS A 91 0.77 12.06 -12.73
N LEU A 92 1.02 11.87 -14.03
CA LEU A 92 0.42 10.82 -14.84
C LEU A 92 0.70 9.39 -14.34
N TYR A 93 1.83 9.18 -13.69
CA TYR A 93 2.26 7.88 -13.17
C TYR A 93 2.10 7.75 -11.66
N ALA A 94 1.35 8.66 -11.02
CA ALA A 94 1.10 8.56 -9.60
C ALA A 94 0.37 7.25 -9.27
N MET A 95 0.83 6.53 -8.25
CA MET A 95 0.30 5.22 -7.90
C MET A 95 0.31 5.00 -6.39
N ALA A 96 -0.88 4.76 -5.82
CA ALA A 96 -1.06 4.40 -4.43
C ALA A 96 -0.58 2.97 -4.14
N LEU A 97 -0.10 2.77 -2.91
CA LEU A 97 0.28 1.50 -2.34
C LEU A 97 -0.41 1.32 -0.99
N PHE A 98 -0.98 0.15 -0.77
CA PHE A 98 -1.84 -0.11 0.38
C PHE A 98 -1.06 -0.55 1.63
N PRO A 99 -1.49 -0.15 2.84
CA PRO A 99 -1.02 -0.73 4.09
C PRO A 99 -1.60 -2.13 4.29
N GLY A 100 -0.94 -3.14 3.72
CA GLY A 100 -1.41 -4.51 3.75
C GLY A 100 -2.41 -4.86 2.65
N ASN A 101 -3.10 -5.99 2.81
CA ASN A 101 -3.99 -6.54 1.79
C ASN A 101 -5.22 -5.65 1.52
N CYS A 102 -5.72 -5.66 0.29
CA CYS A 102 -6.98 -5.02 -0.08
C CYS A 102 -8.16 -5.61 0.71
N ASN A 103 -9.07 -4.75 1.17
CA ASN A 103 -10.34 -5.11 1.81
C ASN A 103 -11.53 -4.26 1.29
N LEU A 104 -11.45 -3.74 0.06
CA LEU A 104 -12.47 -2.86 -0.52
C LEU A 104 -13.85 -3.52 -0.68
N CYS A 105 -13.89 -4.85 -0.80
CA CYS A 105 -15.11 -5.65 -0.81
C CYS A 105 -15.17 -6.49 0.47
N ASP A 106 -16.39 -6.74 0.97
CA ASP A 106 -16.60 -7.63 2.12
C ASP A 106 -16.40 -9.10 1.74
N ASP A 107 -16.91 -9.50 0.57
CA ASP A 107 -16.68 -10.81 -0.05
C ASP A 107 -15.83 -10.68 -1.31
N CYS A 108 -14.59 -11.17 -1.26
CA CYS A 108 -13.65 -11.05 -2.37
C CYS A 108 -13.73 -12.30 -3.28
N PRO A 109 -14.18 -12.17 -4.53
CA PRO A 109 -14.30 -13.30 -5.46
C PRO A 109 -12.95 -13.96 -5.77
N PHE A 110 -11.85 -13.20 -5.65
CA PHE A 110 -10.49 -13.69 -5.87
C PHE A 110 -10.10 -14.86 -4.97
N GLU A 111 -10.68 -14.98 -3.77
CA GLU A 111 -10.44 -16.13 -2.88
C GLU A 111 -10.99 -17.44 -3.46
N ARG A 112 -11.98 -17.37 -4.35
CA ARG A 112 -12.58 -18.51 -5.04
C ARG A 112 -11.99 -18.75 -6.42
N GLY A 113 -10.94 -18.03 -6.79
CA GLY A 113 -10.31 -18.10 -8.12
C GLY A 113 -11.05 -17.30 -9.20
N GLU A 114 -12.03 -16.47 -8.83
CA GLU A 114 -12.72 -15.58 -9.75
C GLU A 114 -11.95 -14.25 -9.93
N PRO A 115 -12.11 -13.54 -11.07
CA PRO A 115 -11.48 -12.24 -11.26
C PRO A 115 -11.89 -11.18 -10.22
N CYS A 116 -11.01 -10.21 -9.98
CA CYS A 116 -11.35 -9.04 -9.17
C CYS A 116 -12.51 -8.26 -9.80
N ARG A 117 -13.52 -7.85 -9.01
CA ARG A 117 -14.64 -7.01 -9.45
C ARG A 117 -14.28 -5.52 -9.62
N MET A 118 -13.14 -5.10 -9.05
CA MET A 118 -12.66 -3.70 -9.08
C MET A 118 -11.17 -3.67 -9.45
N PRO A 119 -10.77 -4.18 -10.63
CA PRO A 119 -9.38 -4.23 -11.05
C PRO A 119 -8.75 -2.83 -11.15
N GLU A 120 -9.53 -1.80 -11.41
CA GLU A 120 -9.10 -0.40 -11.48
C GLU A 120 -8.76 0.21 -10.12
N LYS A 121 -9.26 -0.36 -9.02
CA LYS A 121 -9.05 0.15 -7.65
C LYS A 121 -8.00 -0.62 -6.86
N VAL A 122 -7.77 -1.89 -7.16
CA VAL A 122 -6.80 -2.66 -6.39
C VAL A 122 -5.39 -2.11 -6.62
N ARG A 123 -4.61 -1.97 -5.55
CA ARG A 123 -3.19 -1.61 -5.60
C ARG A 123 -2.37 -2.64 -4.83
N PRO A 124 -1.09 -2.84 -5.17
CA PRO A 124 -0.20 -3.67 -4.37
C PRO A 124 -0.10 -3.17 -2.93
N SER A 125 0.07 -4.10 -1.99
CA SER A 125 0.51 -3.76 -0.64
C SER A 125 1.97 -3.29 -0.67
N ILE A 126 2.32 -2.31 0.18
CA ILE A 126 3.70 -1.86 0.39
C ILE A 126 4.62 -3.05 0.74
N ASP A 127 4.17 -3.92 1.66
CA ASP A 127 4.94 -5.11 2.06
C ASP A 127 5.01 -6.16 0.95
N ALA A 128 3.97 -6.26 0.12
CA ALA A 128 3.90 -7.27 -0.94
C ALA A 128 4.96 -7.05 -2.02
N ILE A 129 5.35 -5.78 -2.23
CA ILE A 129 6.37 -5.39 -3.20
C ILE A 129 7.73 -5.12 -2.56
N GLY A 130 7.87 -5.38 -1.26
CA GLY A 130 9.17 -5.40 -0.58
C GLY A 130 9.67 -4.04 -0.04
N ILE A 131 8.84 -3.00 0.05
CA ILE A 131 9.24 -1.72 0.65
C ILE A 131 9.34 -1.86 2.17
N GLU A 132 10.48 -1.49 2.74
CA GLU A 132 10.72 -1.46 4.19
C GLU A 132 10.26 -0.13 4.79
N VAL A 133 9.00 -0.03 5.26
CA VAL A 133 8.47 1.21 5.88
C VAL A 133 9.32 1.69 7.06
N SER A 134 9.89 0.76 7.83
CA SER A 134 10.77 1.06 8.97
C SER A 134 12.09 1.75 8.58
N SER A 135 12.47 1.77 7.31
CA SER A 135 13.62 2.57 6.85
C SER A 135 13.29 4.04 6.63
N LEU A 136 12.01 4.40 6.66
CA LEU A 136 11.50 5.73 6.33
C LEU A 136 10.95 6.48 7.55
N VAL A 137 10.51 5.74 8.57
CA VAL A 137 9.91 6.29 9.78
C VAL A 137 10.17 5.34 10.97
N GLU A 138 10.29 5.93 12.15
CA GLU A 138 10.29 5.16 13.40
C GLU A 138 8.87 4.66 13.70
N ILE A 139 8.73 3.34 13.89
CA ILE A 139 7.44 2.70 14.16
C ILE A 139 7.26 2.58 15.66
N ASP A 140 6.30 3.32 16.21
CA ASP A 140 5.82 3.14 17.58
C ASP A 140 4.68 2.13 17.60
N PHE A 141 4.94 0.95 18.18
CA PHE A 141 3.96 -0.14 18.26
C PHE A 141 2.85 0.11 19.30
N SER A 142 2.92 1.19 20.09
CA SER A 142 1.83 1.61 20.97
C SER A 142 0.74 2.39 20.23
N GLU A 143 1.03 2.89 19.03
CA GLU A 143 0.10 3.64 18.21
C GLU A 143 -0.79 2.73 17.34
N SER A 144 -2.08 3.09 17.23
CA SER A 144 -3.02 2.45 16.32
C SER A 144 -3.00 3.13 14.95
N VAL A 145 -1.96 2.84 14.17
CA VAL A 145 -1.69 3.55 12.90
C VAL A 145 -1.45 2.63 11.72
N LEU A 146 -1.76 3.12 10.52
CA LEU A 146 -1.41 2.53 9.24
C LEU A 146 -0.56 3.51 8.43
N TYR A 147 0.39 2.98 7.66
CA TYR A 147 1.25 3.75 6.77
C TYR A 147 0.91 3.43 5.32
N GLY A 148 0.31 4.38 4.61
CA GLY A 148 0.08 4.29 3.16
C GLY A 148 1.14 5.05 2.39
N MET A 149 1.25 4.78 1.09
CA MET A 149 2.21 5.47 0.22
C MET A 149 1.59 5.79 -1.14
N VAL A 150 2.01 6.89 -1.77
CA VAL A 150 1.69 7.21 -3.16
C VAL A 150 3.00 7.57 -3.88
N MET A 151 3.40 6.79 -4.88
CA MET A 151 4.49 7.16 -5.80
C MET A 151 4.00 8.28 -6.70
N VAL A 152 4.80 9.28 -7.05
CA VAL A 152 4.28 10.51 -7.72
C VAL A 152 5.06 10.93 -8.97
N GLU A 153 6.37 11.13 -8.84
CA GLU A 153 7.31 11.51 -9.90
C GLU A 153 8.54 10.68 -9.74
#